data_AF-A0A925ZLE2-F1
#
_entry.id   AF-A0A925ZLE2-F1
#
_cell.length_a   1.000
_cell.length_b   1.000
_cell.length_c   1.000
_cell.angle_alpha   90.00
_cell.angle_beta   90.00
_cell.angle_gamma   90.00
#
_symmetry.space_group_name_H-M   'P 1'
#
loop_
_entity.id
_entity.type
_entity.pdbx_description
1 polymer ?
#
loop_
_entity_poly.entity_id
_entity_poly.type
_entity_poly.pdbx_seq_one_letter_code
_entity_poly.pdbx_strand_id
1 'polypeptide(L)'
;MRRFVSPLLIGFVLGLANCTIDAGEVIPIESRACTIEDASAVFDERIAPLLASDHKSTCNECHLAGVDLDLYAQQDPCATMACMVESGIVDLDAPDESLVLDWILRAKPVSELITDDIIEDEAEAMQEWIEYSARCGASVCPPIDNPCGSTAVEPCEVPPSSSSSGRKPYDDPGDCSDRSLEAGFAALVYSWRGRCYPCHFDSHEGAPEDAPRWIHDGACDIGAVETLHNLIEQGNLDAENPEQSLLLLKPISEELGGVMHGGHQKIASFEDPAYVDFLAWLQRWSACQQAPQ
;
A
#
# COMPACT_ATOMS: atom_id res chain seq x y z
N MET A 1 84.01 56.59 -9.79
CA MET A 1 85.09 55.60 -9.62
C MET A 1 84.46 54.22 -9.54
N ARG A 2 84.99 53.28 -10.34
CA ARG A 2 84.51 51.88 -10.49
C ARG A 2 84.48 51.12 -9.16
N ARG A 3 83.42 50.32 -8.92
CA ARG A 3 83.53 48.93 -8.38
C ARG A 3 82.38 48.05 -8.87
N PHE A 4 82.76 46.87 -9.35
CA PHE A 4 81.98 45.69 -9.74
C PHE A 4 81.24 45.05 -8.55
N VAL A 5 80.08 44.41 -8.78
CA VAL A 5 79.75 43.03 -8.32
C VAL A 5 78.64 42.42 -9.24
N SER A 6 78.79 41.13 -9.55
CA SER A 6 78.03 40.18 -10.38
C SER A 6 76.50 40.05 -10.18
N PRO A 7 75.78 39.43 -11.14
CA PRO A 7 74.34 39.19 -11.06
C PRO A 7 74.02 37.93 -10.23
N LEU A 8 73.00 38.04 -9.38
CA LEU A 8 72.37 36.92 -8.67
C LEU A 8 71.18 36.43 -9.50
N LEU A 9 71.22 35.15 -9.91
CA LEU A 9 70.07 34.44 -10.45
C LEU A 9 69.00 34.31 -9.36
N ILE A 10 67.83 34.92 -9.59
CA ILE A 10 66.63 34.67 -8.78
C ILE A 10 65.84 33.58 -9.50
N GLY A 11 65.84 32.38 -8.92
CA GLY A 11 64.98 31.27 -9.30
C GLY A 11 63.54 31.60 -8.95
N PHE A 12 62.68 31.56 -9.96
CA PHE A 12 61.24 31.72 -9.85
C PHE A 12 60.66 30.38 -9.38
N VAL A 13 60.34 30.24 -8.09
CA VAL A 13 59.55 29.11 -7.58
C VAL A 13 58.08 29.48 -7.75
N LEU A 14 57.47 28.98 -8.83
CA LEU A 14 56.03 28.90 -8.98
C LEU A 14 55.49 27.89 -7.96
N GLY A 15 54.94 28.39 -6.87
CA GLY A 15 54.11 27.61 -5.97
C GLY A 15 52.80 27.25 -6.66
N LEU A 16 52.71 26.02 -7.18
CA LEU A 16 51.44 25.41 -7.51
C LEU A 16 50.75 25.07 -6.18
N ALA A 17 49.79 25.90 -5.80
CA ALA A 17 48.81 25.53 -4.79
C ALA A 17 47.95 24.41 -5.38
N ASN A 18 48.24 23.16 -5.01
CA ASN A 18 47.34 22.04 -5.21
C ASN A 18 46.09 22.29 -4.36
N CYS A 19 45.05 22.85 -4.97
CA CYS A 19 43.68 22.62 -4.50
C CYS A 19 43.34 21.16 -4.79
N THR A 20 43.73 20.25 -3.89
CA THR A 20 43.04 18.98 -3.77
C THR A 20 41.64 19.30 -3.25
N ILE A 21 40.69 19.37 -4.17
CA ILE A 21 39.29 19.13 -3.84
C ILE A 21 39.28 17.70 -3.31
N ASP A 22 39.06 17.58 -2.01
CA ASP A 22 38.74 16.32 -1.35
C ASP A 22 37.46 15.84 -2.01
N ALA A 23 37.61 14.94 -2.98
CA ALA A 23 36.50 14.24 -3.57
C ALA A 23 35.95 13.39 -2.44
N GLY A 24 34.86 13.87 -1.83
CA GLY A 24 34.14 13.15 -0.77
C GLY A 24 34.07 11.69 -1.16
N GLU A 25 34.65 10.86 -0.30
CA GLU A 25 34.67 9.42 -0.49
C GLU A 25 33.23 8.97 -0.63
N VAL A 26 32.87 8.54 -1.84
CA VAL A 26 31.57 7.91 -2.11
C VAL A 26 31.66 6.55 -1.43
N ILE A 27 31.25 6.52 -0.16
CA ILE A 27 31.14 5.28 0.61
C ILE A 27 30.09 4.42 -0.10
N PRO A 28 30.44 3.22 -0.58
CA PRO A 28 29.46 2.29 -1.14
C PRO A 28 28.42 1.96 -0.09
N ILE A 29 27.13 1.99 -0.46
CA ILE A 29 25.98 1.70 0.43
C ILE A 29 26.13 0.32 1.12
N GLU A 30 26.92 -0.60 0.55
CA GLU A 30 27.27 -1.90 1.15
C GLU A 30 28.09 -1.86 2.45
N SER A 31 28.54 -0.68 2.92
CA SER A 31 29.41 -0.59 4.10
C SER A 31 28.83 0.18 5.30
N ARG A 32 27.55 0.56 5.24
CA ARG A 32 26.87 1.12 6.42
C ARG A 32 26.64 -0.02 7.42
N ALA A 33 27.32 0.05 8.57
CA ALA A 33 27.19 -0.97 9.61
C ALA A 33 25.72 -1.06 10.07
N CYS A 34 25.18 -2.28 10.17
CA CYS A 34 23.86 -2.48 10.74
C CYS A 34 23.94 -2.25 12.25
N THR A 35 23.28 -1.20 12.76
CA THR A 35 23.20 -0.90 14.18
C THR A 35 21.74 -0.71 14.63
N ILE A 36 21.44 -1.01 15.89
CA ILE A 36 20.10 -0.76 16.44
C ILE A 36 19.82 0.75 16.47
N GLU A 37 20.87 1.55 16.68
CA GLU A 37 20.81 3.00 16.69
C GLU A 37 20.36 3.57 15.35
N ASP A 38 20.86 3.04 14.22
CA ASP A 38 20.43 3.46 12.88
C ASP A 38 18.97 3.06 12.61
N ALA A 39 18.55 1.87 13.07
CA ALA A 39 17.17 1.40 12.95
C ALA A 39 16.20 2.29 13.75
N SER A 40 16.61 2.68 14.95
CA SER A 40 15.81 3.49 15.88
C SER A 40 15.77 4.95 15.43
N ALA A 41 16.84 5.48 14.82
CA ALA A 41 16.88 6.88 14.38
C ALA A 41 15.84 7.20 13.30
N VAL A 42 15.75 6.40 12.23
CA VAL A 42 14.72 6.58 11.19
C VAL A 42 13.34 6.35 11.78
N PHE A 43 13.18 5.31 12.60
CA PHE A 43 11.90 5.00 13.20
C PHE A 43 11.39 6.11 14.13
N ASP A 44 12.17 6.48 15.16
CA ASP A 44 11.75 7.43 16.20
C ASP A 44 11.47 8.82 15.63
N GLU A 45 12.26 9.27 14.64
CA GLU A 45 12.14 10.62 14.07
C GLU A 45 11.09 10.69 12.96
N ARG A 46 11.00 9.67 12.09
CA ARG A 46 10.24 9.75 10.84
C ARG A 46 9.09 8.76 10.72
N ILE A 47 9.10 7.62 11.42
CA ILE A 47 8.05 6.59 11.27
C ILE A 47 7.07 6.58 12.44
N ALA A 48 7.55 6.59 13.68
CA ALA A 48 6.71 6.57 14.87
C ALA A 48 5.67 7.70 14.87
N PRO A 49 5.97 8.95 14.42
CA PRO A 49 4.96 9.98 14.29
C PRO A 49 3.89 9.69 13.24
N LEU A 50 4.20 8.89 12.20
CA LEU A 50 3.25 8.52 11.16
C LEU A 50 2.24 7.48 11.63
N LEU A 51 2.70 6.57 12.50
CA LEU A 51 1.91 5.47 13.06
C LEU A 51 1.09 5.85 14.29
N ALA A 52 1.30 7.04 14.88
CA ALA A 52 0.60 7.47 16.09
C ALA A 52 -0.77 8.07 15.75
N SER A 53 -1.86 7.49 16.26
CA SER A 53 -3.25 7.94 15.99
C SER A 53 -3.61 9.38 16.39
N ASP A 54 -2.83 10.05 17.24
CA ASP A 54 -3.06 11.45 17.62
C ASP A 54 -2.29 12.47 16.77
N HIS A 55 -1.44 12.00 15.87
CA HIS A 55 -0.69 12.84 14.93
C HIS A 55 -1.49 13.06 13.63
N LYS A 56 -1.42 14.27 13.08
CA LYS A 56 -1.92 14.53 11.72
C LYS A 56 -0.84 14.12 10.73
N SER A 57 -0.83 12.85 10.34
CA SER A 57 -0.03 12.36 9.23
C SER A 57 -0.89 12.19 7.99
N THR A 58 -0.20 12.12 6.86
CA THR A 58 -0.77 11.69 5.58
C THR A 58 -1.40 10.30 5.71
N CYS A 59 -0.78 9.43 6.51
CA CYS A 59 -1.28 8.10 6.85
C CYS A 59 -2.62 8.14 7.63
N ASN A 60 -2.78 9.10 8.57
CA ASN A 60 -3.96 9.18 9.43
C ASN A 60 -5.16 9.95 8.82
N GLU A 61 -4.91 10.79 7.83
CA GLU A 61 -5.99 11.48 7.09
C GLU A 61 -6.53 10.60 5.94
N CYS A 62 -5.72 9.64 5.47
CA CYS A 62 -6.06 8.62 4.49
C CYS A 62 -6.31 7.24 5.09
N HIS A 63 -6.76 7.11 6.35
CA HIS A 63 -7.22 5.81 6.86
C HIS A 63 -8.33 5.25 5.94
N LEU A 64 -7.85 4.44 5.00
CA LEU A 64 -8.53 3.48 4.16
C LEU A 64 -9.61 2.87 5.01
N ALA A 65 -10.84 2.78 4.51
CA ALA A 65 -11.97 2.43 5.35
C ALA A 65 -11.78 1.10 6.10
N GLY A 66 -11.25 1.17 7.32
CA GLY A 66 -11.05 0.03 8.21
C GLY A 66 -9.63 -0.20 8.73
N VAL A 67 -8.57 0.32 8.11
CA VAL A 67 -7.18 0.00 8.53
C VAL A 67 -6.70 0.99 9.60
N ASP A 68 -6.69 0.55 10.85
CA ASP A 68 -6.17 1.31 11.99
C ASP A 68 -4.65 1.05 12.13
N LEU A 69 -3.82 2.07 11.88
CA LEU A 69 -2.36 1.93 11.85
C LEU A 69 -1.76 1.68 13.25
N ASP A 70 -2.48 2.06 14.31
CA ASP A 70 -2.11 1.71 15.68
C ASP A 70 -2.10 0.17 15.88
N LEU A 71 -2.78 -0.60 15.03
CA LEU A 71 -2.75 -2.07 15.08
C LEU A 71 -1.36 -2.64 14.77
N TYR A 72 -0.57 -1.92 13.99
CA TYR A 72 0.78 -2.33 13.61
C TYR A 72 1.84 -1.72 14.51
N ALA A 73 1.57 -0.55 15.10
CA ALA A 73 2.48 0.11 16.03
C ALA A 73 2.70 -0.76 17.29
N GLN A 74 3.89 -1.32 17.42
CA GLN A 74 4.28 -2.12 18.58
C GLN A 74 5.21 -1.32 19.50
N GLN A 75 5.67 -1.95 20.59
CA GLN A 75 6.47 -1.28 21.62
C GLN A 75 7.84 -0.77 21.15
N ASP A 76 8.35 -1.27 20.03
CA ASP A 76 9.68 -0.93 19.50
C ASP A 76 9.74 -1.10 17.96
N PRO A 77 10.77 -0.55 17.28
CA PRO A 77 10.88 -0.61 15.82
C PRO A 77 10.93 -2.05 15.27
N CYS A 78 11.62 -2.96 15.97
CA CYS A 78 11.76 -4.35 15.52
C CYS A 78 10.41 -5.07 15.60
N ALA A 79 9.66 -4.89 16.69
CA ALA A 79 8.33 -5.45 16.86
C ALA A 79 7.33 -4.87 15.86
N THR A 80 7.41 -3.56 15.59
CA THR A 80 6.52 -2.89 14.63
C THR A 80 6.75 -3.44 13.23
N MET A 81 8.01 -3.47 12.77
CA MET A 81 8.36 -4.05 11.46
C MET A 81 7.96 -5.52 11.37
N ALA A 82 8.23 -6.31 12.41
CA ALA A 82 7.83 -7.72 12.42
C ALA A 82 6.31 -7.91 12.33
N CYS A 83 5.53 -7.03 12.97
CA CYS A 83 4.06 -7.08 12.88
C CYS A 83 3.59 -6.66 11.48
N MET A 84 4.16 -5.61 10.89
CA MET A 84 3.82 -5.17 9.54
C MET A 84 4.14 -6.23 8.47
N VAL A 85 5.21 -7.00 8.66
CA VAL A 85 5.55 -8.17 7.82
C VAL A 85 4.56 -9.31 8.06
N GLU A 86 4.24 -9.64 9.32
CA GLU A 86 3.26 -10.69 9.64
C GLU A 86 1.86 -10.37 9.10
N SER A 87 1.46 -9.10 9.10
CA SER A 87 0.18 -8.65 8.55
C SER A 87 0.18 -8.51 7.02
N GLY A 88 1.33 -8.72 6.36
CA GLY A 88 1.45 -8.69 4.91
C GLY A 88 1.45 -7.29 4.28
N ILE A 89 1.67 -6.22 5.07
CA ILE A 89 1.72 -4.84 4.53
C ILE A 89 3.15 -4.38 4.20
N VAL A 90 4.14 -5.15 4.64
CA VAL A 90 5.56 -4.98 4.29
C VAL A 90 6.10 -6.29 3.72
N ASP A 91 6.81 -6.19 2.59
CA ASP A 91 7.58 -7.26 2.00
C ASP A 91 9.08 -6.93 2.11
N LEU A 92 9.82 -7.73 2.88
CA LEU A 92 11.27 -7.55 3.04
C LEU A 92 12.09 -8.15 1.89
N ASP A 93 11.50 -9.06 1.11
CA ASP A 93 12.13 -9.64 -0.08
C ASP A 93 11.98 -8.70 -1.29
N ALA A 94 10.89 -7.92 -1.34
CA ALA A 94 10.63 -6.85 -2.31
C ALA A 94 10.24 -5.52 -1.61
N PRO A 95 11.19 -4.80 -0.97
CA PRO A 95 10.92 -3.58 -0.21
C PRO A 95 10.10 -2.51 -0.93
N ASP A 96 10.37 -2.28 -2.22
CA ASP A 96 9.71 -1.30 -3.07
C ASP A 96 8.32 -1.72 -3.53
N GLU A 97 7.98 -3.01 -3.41
CA GLU A 97 6.64 -3.57 -3.68
C GLU A 97 5.79 -3.67 -2.40
N SER A 98 6.28 -3.17 -1.26
CA SER A 98 5.55 -3.19 0.01
C SER A 98 4.25 -2.40 -0.07
N LEU A 99 3.15 -3.02 0.36
CA LEU A 99 1.83 -2.46 0.23
C LEU A 99 1.65 -1.12 0.95
N VAL A 100 2.30 -0.94 2.11
CA VAL A 100 2.30 0.32 2.85
C VAL A 100 2.82 1.51 2.03
N LEU A 101 3.72 1.29 1.07
CA LEU A 101 4.23 2.36 0.20
C LEU A 101 3.19 2.82 -0.82
N ASP A 102 2.49 1.87 -1.45
CA ASP A 102 1.35 2.17 -2.33
C ASP A 102 0.27 2.97 -1.57
N TRP A 103 0.01 2.59 -0.32
CA TRP A 103 -0.96 3.29 0.53
C TRP A 103 -0.61 4.76 0.77
N ILE A 104 0.65 5.05 1.09
CA ILE A 104 1.12 6.43 1.32
C ILE A 104 1.01 7.23 0.02
N LEU A 105 1.50 6.70 -1.10
CA LEU A 105 1.54 7.39 -2.39
C LEU A 105 0.16 7.65 -3.01
N ARG A 106 -0.87 6.95 -2.55
CA ARG A 106 -2.27 7.21 -2.92
C ARG A 106 -2.90 8.41 -2.24
N ALA A 107 -2.27 8.93 -1.19
CA ALA A 107 -2.77 10.13 -0.53
C ALA A 107 -2.85 11.29 -1.52
N LYS A 108 -3.84 12.17 -1.32
CA LYS A 108 -4.01 13.39 -2.11
C LYS A 108 -3.65 14.60 -1.24
N PRO A 109 -3.15 15.69 -1.84
CA PRO A 109 -2.86 16.91 -1.10
C PRO A 109 -4.17 17.59 -0.67
N VAL A 110 -4.69 17.24 0.52
CA VAL A 110 -6.01 17.66 1.01
C VAL A 110 -5.96 18.84 1.99
N SER A 111 -4.76 19.30 2.38
CA SER A 111 -4.61 20.45 3.26
C SER A 111 -3.26 21.15 3.10
N GLU A 112 -3.08 22.31 3.75
CA GLU A 112 -1.76 22.97 3.83
C GLU A 112 -0.71 22.16 4.62
N LEU A 113 -1.14 21.14 5.38
CA LEU A 113 -0.26 20.26 6.15
C LEU A 113 0.03 18.94 5.43
N ILE A 114 -0.73 18.63 4.39
CA ILE A 114 -0.61 17.41 3.59
C ILE A 114 -0.51 17.86 2.15
N THR A 115 0.74 18.10 1.74
CA THR A 115 1.13 18.47 0.39
C THR A 115 1.77 17.28 -0.30
N ASP A 116 1.92 17.35 -1.63
CA ASP A 116 2.63 16.32 -2.40
C ASP A 116 4.04 16.07 -1.83
N ASP A 117 4.79 17.13 -1.52
CA ASP A 117 6.12 17.02 -0.89
C ASP A 117 6.10 16.24 0.43
N ILE A 118 5.05 16.36 1.25
CA ILE A 118 4.93 15.63 2.53
C ILE A 118 4.61 14.16 2.28
N ILE A 119 3.76 13.87 1.29
CA ILE A 119 3.42 12.50 0.88
C ILE A 119 4.69 11.78 0.39
N GLU A 120 5.48 12.45 -0.45
CA GLU A 120 6.76 11.93 -0.95
C GLU A 120 7.76 11.73 0.19
N ASP A 121 7.93 12.71 1.08
CA ASP A 121 8.83 12.61 2.24
C ASP A 121 8.48 11.46 3.20
N GLU A 122 7.17 11.19 3.39
CA GLU A 122 6.67 10.07 4.20
C GLU A 122 6.90 8.72 3.51
N ALA A 123 6.66 8.62 2.20
CA ALA A 123 6.91 7.41 1.44
C ALA A 123 8.41 7.07 1.41
N GLU A 124 9.27 8.07 1.21
CA GLU A 124 10.72 7.90 1.25
C GLU A 124 11.20 7.45 2.64
N ALA A 125 10.63 8.01 3.72
CA ALA A 125 10.96 7.58 5.08
C ALA A 125 10.62 6.11 5.30
N MET A 126 9.40 5.70 4.90
CA MET A 126 8.92 4.34 5.03
C MET A 126 9.79 3.39 4.22
N GLN A 127 10.11 3.75 2.97
CA GLN A 127 10.97 2.95 2.10
C GLN A 127 12.37 2.80 2.69
N GLU A 128 13.00 3.88 3.18
CA GLU A 128 14.31 3.83 3.84
C GLU A 128 14.31 2.84 5.02
N TRP A 129 13.24 2.85 5.81
CA TRP A 129 13.11 1.97 6.97
C TRP A 129 12.89 0.50 6.59
N ILE A 130 12.08 0.22 5.56
CA ILE A 130 11.86 -1.13 5.04
C ILE A 130 13.16 -1.67 4.43
N GLU A 131 13.84 -0.91 3.58
CA GLU A 131 15.12 -1.30 2.97
C GLU A 131 16.21 -1.54 4.02
N TYR A 132 16.24 -0.71 5.07
CA TYR A 132 17.10 -0.96 6.22
C TYR A 132 16.76 -2.29 6.89
N SER A 133 15.49 -2.54 7.16
CA SER A 133 15.02 -3.75 7.82
C SER A 133 15.26 -5.02 7.00
N ALA A 134 15.09 -4.96 5.68
CA ALA A 134 15.40 -6.05 4.76
C ALA A 134 16.90 -6.41 4.79
N ARG A 135 17.77 -5.39 4.78
CA ARG A 135 19.23 -5.59 4.79
C ARG A 135 19.77 -6.00 6.15
N CYS A 136 19.28 -5.38 7.22
CA CYS A 136 19.90 -5.42 8.55
C CYS A 136 19.05 -6.12 9.61
N GLY A 137 17.74 -6.25 9.42
CA GLY A 137 16.77 -6.69 10.43
C GLY A 137 17.17 -8.00 11.11
N ALA A 138 17.54 -9.03 10.33
CA ALA A 138 17.96 -10.32 10.87
C ALA A 138 19.23 -10.26 11.75
N SER A 139 20.04 -9.20 11.63
CA SER A 139 21.28 -9.01 12.42
C SER A 139 21.07 -8.14 13.65
N VAL A 140 20.09 -7.24 13.63
CA VAL A 140 19.89 -6.22 14.68
C VAL A 140 18.65 -6.48 15.53
N CYS A 141 17.62 -7.11 14.96
CA CYS A 141 16.39 -7.45 15.65
C CYS A 141 16.43 -8.91 16.11
N PRO A 142 16.11 -9.21 17.38
CA PRO A 142 15.92 -10.58 17.81
C PRO A 142 14.69 -11.18 17.10
N PRO A 143 14.61 -12.52 16.96
CA PRO A 143 13.36 -13.16 16.58
C PRO A 143 12.24 -12.78 17.56
N ILE A 144 11.07 -12.44 17.04
CA ILE A 144 9.90 -12.05 17.83
C ILE A 144 8.81 -13.07 17.58
N ASP A 145 8.38 -13.75 18.64
CA ASP A 145 7.23 -14.65 18.59
C ASP A 145 5.94 -13.83 18.72
N ASN A 146 4.98 -14.06 17.82
CA ASN A 146 3.71 -13.33 17.77
C ASN A 146 3.89 -11.80 17.76
N PRO A 147 4.52 -11.23 16.72
CA PRO A 147 4.91 -9.83 16.68
C PRO A 147 3.71 -8.87 16.76
N CYS A 148 2.53 -9.26 16.27
CA CYS A 148 1.31 -8.46 16.45
C CYS A 148 0.56 -8.75 17.77
N GLY A 149 1.03 -9.66 18.64
CA GLY A 149 0.45 -9.87 19.96
C GLY A 149 -1.06 -10.21 19.93
N SER A 150 -1.87 -9.42 20.64
CA SER A 150 -3.35 -9.51 20.61
C SER A 150 -3.99 -8.57 19.59
N THR A 151 -3.20 -7.78 18.87
CA THR A 151 -3.66 -6.94 17.74
C THR A 151 -3.52 -7.66 16.40
N ALA A 152 -3.05 -8.93 16.41
CA ALA A 152 -3.01 -9.79 15.25
C ALA A 152 -4.36 -9.76 14.52
N VAL A 153 -4.32 -9.34 13.26
CA VAL A 153 -5.52 -9.13 12.47
C VAL A 153 -6.02 -10.50 12.02
N GLU A 154 -7.15 -10.93 12.57
CA GLU A 154 -7.73 -12.23 12.25
C GLU A 154 -8.07 -12.33 10.75
N PRO A 155 -7.75 -13.45 10.08
CA PRO A 155 -8.12 -13.66 8.69
C PRO A 155 -9.63 -13.49 8.49
N CYS A 156 -10.00 -12.80 7.42
CA CYS A 156 -11.39 -12.48 7.15
C CYS A 156 -12.18 -13.74 6.79
N GLU A 157 -13.14 -14.12 7.64
CA GLU A 157 -14.00 -15.28 7.39
C GLU A 157 -14.69 -15.15 6.01
N VAL A 158 -14.42 -16.11 5.13
CA VAL A 158 -15.02 -16.17 3.79
C VAL A 158 -16.44 -16.70 3.90
N PRO A 159 -17.45 -15.94 3.46
CA PRO A 159 -18.83 -16.41 3.56
C PRO A 159 -19.06 -17.62 2.64
N PRO A 160 -20.03 -18.50 2.94
CA PRO A 160 -20.36 -19.63 2.06
C PRO A 160 -20.80 -19.16 0.66
N SER A 161 -20.42 -19.89 -0.38
CA SER A 161 -20.78 -19.56 -1.77
C SER A 161 -22.29 -19.60 -2.05
N SER A 162 -23.06 -20.33 -1.24
CA SER A 162 -24.52 -20.39 -1.31
C SER A 162 -25.23 -19.34 -0.44
N SER A 163 -24.47 -18.48 0.25
CA SER A 163 -25.04 -17.48 1.15
C SER A 163 -25.95 -16.51 0.39
N SER A 164 -27.20 -16.42 0.84
CA SER A 164 -28.14 -15.35 0.49
C SER A 164 -27.99 -14.14 1.43
N SER A 165 -27.06 -14.20 2.39
CA SER A 165 -26.86 -13.24 3.47
C SER A 165 -25.42 -12.72 3.49
N GLY A 166 -24.95 -12.19 2.36
CA GLY A 166 -23.69 -11.44 2.28
C GLY A 166 -23.86 -9.94 2.55
N ARG A 167 -25.09 -9.42 2.40
CA ARG A 167 -25.38 -7.99 2.59
C ARG A 167 -24.98 -7.53 3.99
N LYS A 168 -24.00 -6.63 4.05
CA LYS A 168 -23.71 -5.82 5.24
C LYS A 168 -24.45 -4.48 5.13
N PRO A 169 -25.02 -3.94 6.21
CA PRO A 169 -25.53 -2.58 6.21
C PRO A 169 -24.42 -1.60 5.82
N TYR A 170 -24.74 -0.67 4.92
CA TYR A 170 -23.88 0.44 4.56
C TYR A 170 -24.75 1.68 4.44
N ASP A 171 -24.38 2.74 5.16
CA ASP A 171 -25.01 4.05 5.08
C ASP A 171 -24.08 4.92 4.24
N ASP A 172 -24.47 5.18 2.98
CA ASP A 172 -23.66 5.94 2.03
C ASP A 172 -23.60 7.42 2.47
N PRO A 173 -22.41 7.94 2.86
CA PRO A 173 -22.27 9.34 3.25
C PRO A 173 -22.57 10.32 2.12
N GLY A 174 -22.57 9.85 0.87
CA GLY A 174 -22.83 10.69 -0.29
C GLY A 174 -21.65 11.55 -0.73
N ASP A 175 -20.46 11.36 -0.16
CA ASP A 175 -19.19 11.97 -0.60
C ASP A 175 -18.36 11.05 -1.51
N CYS A 176 -17.38 11.63 -2.21
CA CYS A 176 -16.48 10.91 -3.10
C CYS A 176 -15.08 10.74 -2.50
N SER A 177 -14.98 10.66 -1.18
CA SER A 177 -13.72 10.29 -0.55
C SER A 177 -13.41 8.83 -0.86
N ASP A 178 -12.11 8.51 -1.02
CA ASP A 178 -11.66 7.13 -1.24
C ASP A 178 -12.11 6.22 -0.08
N ARG A 179 -12.06 6.74 1.15
CA ARG A 179 -12.62 6.10 2.35
C ARG A 179 -14.08 5.69 2.18
N SER A 180 -14.97 6.58 1.75
CA SER A 180 -16.39 6.21 1.57
C SER A 180 -16.56 5.16 0.47
N LEU A 181 -15.81 5.27 -0.63
CA LEU A 181 -15.89 4.31 -1.73
C LEU A 181 -15.41 2.91 -1.32
N GLU A 182 -14.30 2.82 -0.59
CA GLU A 182 -13.76 1.58 -0.04
C GLU A 182 -14.68 0.97 1.02
N ALA A 183 -15.24 1.77 1.93
CA ALA A 183 -16.19 1.31 2.93
C ALA A 183 -17.42 0.68 2.26
N GLY A 184 -17.93 1.37 1.23
CA GLY A 184 -19.02 0.87 0.39
C GLY A 184 -18.65 -0.42 -0.31
N PHE A 185 -17.44 -0.52 -0.87
CA PHE A 185 -16.96 -1.72 -1.54
C PHE A 185 -16.89 -2.91 -0.58
N ALA A 186 -16.30 -2.70 0.60
CA ALA A 186 -16.17 -3.72 1.63
C ALA A 186 -17.54 -4.28 2.05
N ALA A 187 -18.54 -3.40 2.18
CA ALA A 187 -19.89 -3.77 2.63
C ALA A 187 -20.78 -4.35 1.54
N LEU A 188 -20.72 -3.81 0.32
CA LEU A 188 -21.65 -4.12 -0.78
C LEU A 188 -21.08 -5.09 -1.81
N VAL A 189 -19.76 -5.22 -1.92
CA VAL A 189 -19.10 -6.10 -2.90
C VAL A 189 -18.29 -7.20 -2.21
N TYR A 190 -17.27 -6.83 -1.43
CA TYR A 190 -16.34 -7.80 -0.81
C TYR A 190 -17.02 -8.75 0.17
N SER A 191 -18.12 -8.31 0.80
CA SER A 191 -18.97 -9.12 1.67
C SER A 191 -19.61 -10.31 0.96
N TRP A 192 -19.68 -10.32 -0.38
CA TRP A 192 -20.20 -11.42 -1.19
C TRP A 192 -19.11 -12.32 -1.81
N ARG A 193 -17.83 -12.07 -1.54
CA ARG A 193 -16.67 -12.73 -2.19
C ARG A 193 -16.69 -14.26 -2.15
N GLY A 194 -17.37 -14.85 -1.18
CA GLY A 194 -17.60 -16.29 -1.10
C GLY A 194 -18.21 -16.92 -2.36
N ARG A 195 -18.95 -16.15 -3.17
CA ARG A 195 -19.51 -16.60 -4.45
C ARG A 195 -18.46 -16.73 -5.57
N CYS A 196 -17.38 -15.98 -5.44
CA CYS A 196 -16.26 -15.93 -6.38
C CYS A 196 -15.14 -16.89 -5.96
N TYR A 197 -15.11 -17.28 -4.68
CA TYR A 197 -14.33 -18.41 -4.18
C TYR A 197 -14.77 -19.72 -4.88
N PRO A 198 -13.83 -20.62 -5.25
CA PRO A 198 -12.39 -20.56 -5.00
C PRO A 198 -11.54 -19.95 -6.11
N CYS A 199 -12.13 -19.48 -7.22
CA CYS A 199 -11.37 -19.22 -8.44
C CYS A 199 -10.56 -17.91 -8.43
N HIS A 200 -11.01 -16.90 -7.70
CA HIS A 200 -10.47 -15.53 -7.79
C HIS A 200 -9.60 -15.10 -6.61
N PHE A 201 -9.44 -15.96 -5.60
CA PHE A 201 -8.57 -15.74 -4.44
C PHE A 201 -7.11 -15.94 -4.83
N ASP A 202 -6.22 -15.05 -4.39
CA ASP A 202 -4.79 -15.09 -4.69
C ASP A 202 -4.08 -16.29 -4.04
N SER A 203 -4.51 -16.68 -2.84
CA SER A 203 -3.92 -17.78 -2.09
C SER A 203 -4.34 -19.18 -2.58
N HIS A 204 -5.39 -19.28 -3.41
CA HIS A 204 -6.01 -20.57 -3.66
C HIS A 204 -5.30 -21.37 -4.77
N GLU A 205 -4.51 -22.36 -4.33
CA GLU A 205 -3.89 -23.36 -5.18
C GLU A 205 -4.95 -24.20 -5.94
N GLY A 206 -4.69 -24.50 -7.21
CA GLY A 206 -5.53 -25.41 -8.01
C GLY A 206 -6.77 -24.80 -8.66
N ALA A 207 -7.01 -23.50 -8.48
CA ALA A 207 -7.98 -22.79 -9.31
C ALA A 207 -7.45 -22.62 -10.76
N PRO A 208 -8.35 -22.48 -11.76
CA PRO A 208 -7.95 -22.43 -13.17
C PRO A 208 -6.89 -21.36 -13.45
N GLU A 209 -5.89 -21.68 -14.28
CA GLU A 209 -4.79 -20.75 -14.64
C GLU A 209 -5.29 -19.49 -15.35
N ASP A 210 -6.44 -19.56 -16.03
CA ASP A 210 -7.06 -18.45 -16.76
C ASP A 210 -8.04 -17.63 -15.92
N ALA A 211 -8.27 -18.01 -14.66
CA ALA A 211 -9.08 -17.21 -13.74
C ALA A 211 -8.22 -16.07 -13.16
N PRO A 212 -8.55 -14.79 -13.43
CA PRO A 212 -7.79 -13.67 -12.87
C PRO A 212 -7.90 -13.69 -11.34
N ARG A 213 -6.78 -13.47 -10.66
CA ARG A 213 -6.72 -13.37 -9.20
C ARG A 213 -6.84 -11.90 -8.84
N TRP A 214 -7.97 -11.56 -8.24
CA TRP A 214 -8.29 -10.18 -7.88
C TRP A 214 -8.92 -10.10 -6.49
N ILE A 215 -9.16 -11.22 -5.81
CA ILE A 215 -9.58 -11.24 -4.42
C ILE A 215 -8.35 -11.48 -3.57
N HIS A 216 -8.05 -10.49 -2.72
CA HIS A 216 -7.01 -10.61 -1.72
C HIS A 216 -7.56 -11.24 -0.44
N ASP A 217 -6.71 -12.08 0.13
CA ASP A 217 -6.92 -12.78 1.38
C ASP A 217 -6.52 -11.90 2.58
N GLY A 218 -6.42 -12.47 3.78
CA GLY A 218 -5.98 -11.73 4.96
C GLY A 218 -7.09 -10.98 5.69
N ALA A 219 -6.73 -9.89 6.35
CA ALA A 219 -7.64 -9.07 7.15
C ALA A 219 -8.81 -8.50 6.33
N CYS A 220 -9.99 -8.29 6.94
CA CYS A 220 -11.19 -7.93 6.16
C CYS A 220 -11.11 -6.55 5.49
N ASP A 221 -10.50 -5.59 6.18
CA ASP A 221 -10.22 -4.22 5.74
C ASP A 221 -9.19 -4.21 4.62
N ILE A 222 -8.01 -4.83 4.83
CA ILE A 222 -6.95 -4.95 3.84
C ILE A 222 -7.44 -5.70 2.61
N GLY A 223 -8.00 -6.89 2.81
CA GLY A 223 -8.51 -7.74 1.75
C GLY A 223 -9.56 -7.05 0.88
N ALA A 224 -10.43 -6.23 1.47
CA ALA A 224 -11.41 -5.46 0.71
C ALA A 224 -10.78 -4.38 -0.16
N VAL A 225 -9.86 -3.59 0.38
CA VAL A 225 -9.17 -2.50 -0.34
C VAL A 225 -8.32 -3.07 -1.46
N GLU A 226 -7.50 -4.07 -1.17
CA GLU A 226 -6.66 -4.72 -2.18
C GLU A 226 -7.49 -5.38 -3.29
N THR A 227 -8.63 -5.97 -2.94
CA THR A 227 -9.55 -6.53 -3.95
C THR A 227 -10.10 -5.44 -4.86
N LEU A 228 -10.50 -4.29 -4.32
CA LEU A 228 -10.96 -3.15 -5.11
C LEU A 228 -9.87 -2.68 -6.08
N HIS A 229 -8.64 -2.61 -5.61
CA HIS A 229 -7.51 -2.09 -6.37
C HIS A 229 -7.15 -3.02 -7.52
N ASN A 230 -7.04 -4.31 -7.24
CA ASN A 230 -6.88 -5.35 -8.26
C ASN A 230 -8.00 -5.29 -9.32
N LEU A 231 -9.25 -5.04 -8.93
CA LEU A 231 -10.35 -4.89 -9.88
C LEU A 231 -10.20 -3.67 -10.78
N ILE A 232 -9.75 -2.53 -10.24
CA ILE A 232 -9.48 -1.30 -10.99
C ILE A 232 -8.34 -1.52 -11.98
N GLU A 233 -7.19 -2.01 -11.50
CA GLU A 233 -5.97 -2.18 -12.29
C GLU A 233 -6.16 -3.19 -13.44
N GLN A 234 -6.92 -4.24 -13.19
CA GLN A 234 -7.23 -5.26 -14.20
C GLN A 234 -8.35 -4.82 -15.16
N GLY A 235 -8.89 -3.60 -15.01
CA GLY A 235 -9.93 -3.05 -15.88
C GLY A 235 -11.28 -3.76 -15.75
N ASN A 236 -11.59 -4.31 -14.58
CA ASN A 236 -12.86 -5.00 -14.34
C ASN A 236 -14.02 -4.04 -14.06
N LEU A 237 -13.73 -2.75 -13.85
CA LEU A 237 -14.71 -1.70 -13.58
C LEU A 237 -14.78 -0.72 -14.75
N ASP A 238 -16.00 -0.40 -15.20
CA ASP A 238 -16.25 0.59 -16.25
C ASP A 238 -16.82 1.87 -15.59
N ALA A 239 -15.99 2.91 -15.53
CA ALA A 239 -16.34 4.18 -14.89
C ALA A 239 -17.38 4.98 -15.69
N GLU A 240 -17.48 4.76 -17.01
CA GLU A 240 -18.44 5.45 -17.88
C GLU A 240 -19.79 4.74 -17.89
N ASN A 241 -19.76 3.41 -17.90
CA ASN A 241 -20.93 2.54 -17.99
C ASN A 241 -20.87 1.47 -16.89
N PRO A 242 -21.26 1.77 -15.64
CA PRO A 242 -21.09 0.85 -14.51
C PRO A 242 -21.74 -0.52 -14.72
N GLU A 243 -22.86 -0.57 -15.45
CA GLU A 243 -23.55 -1.81 -15.84
C GLU A 243 -22.74 -2.72 -16.78
N GLN A 244 -21.73 -2.17 -17.46
CA GLN A 244 -20.82 -2.89 -18.35
C GLN A 244 -19.56 -3.40 -17.65
N SER A 245 -19.40 -3.13 -16.35
CA SER A 245 -18.27 -3.64 -15.56
C SER A 245 -18.23 -5.17 -15.58
N LEU A 246 -17.06 -5.75 -15.83
CA LEU A 246 -16.88 -7.21 -15.81
C LEU A 246 -17.19 -7.80 -14.43
N LEU A 247 -16.98 -7.05 -13.35
CA LEU A 247 -17.40 -7.41 -12.00
C LEU A 247 -18.91 -7.75 -11.92
N LEU A 248 -19.74 -7.09 -12.75
CA LEU A 248 -21.18 -7.32 -12.81
C LEU A 248 -21.58 -8.32 -13.90
N LEU A 249 -20.93 -8.25 -15.07
CA LEU A 249 -21.32 -9.04 -16.24
C LEU A 249 -20.83 -10.49 -16.20
N LYS A 250 -19.70 -10.78 -15.56
CA LYS A 250 -19.16 -12.15 -15.47
C LYS A 250 -20.00 -13.05 -14.56
N PRO A 251 -20.48 -12.60 -13.39
CA PRO A 251 -21.22 -13.49 -12.49
C PRO A 251 -22.68 -13.72 -12.91
N ILE A 252 -23.28 -12.87 -13.75
CA ILE A 252 -24.66 -13.04 -14.22
C ILE A 252 -24.75 -13.99 -15.42
N SER A 253 -25.89 -14.63 -15.62
CA SER A 253 -26.11 -15.55 -16.73
C SER A 253 -26.07 -14.83 -18.10
N GLU A 254 -25.58 -15.53 -19.13
CA GLU A 254 -25.59 -15.02 -20.50
C GLU A 254 -27.01 -14.78 -21.03
N GLU A 255 -28.00 -15.54 -20.55
CA GLU A 255 -29.42 -15.34 -20.91
C GLU A 255 -29.96 -13.99 -20.42
N LEU A 256 -29.38 -13.43 -19.35
CA LEU A 256 -29.72 -12.13 -18.79
C LEU A 256 -28.81 -11.00 -19.31
N GLY A 257 -27.97 -11.27 -20.33
CA GLY A 257 -27.04 -10.29 -20.89
C GLY A 257 -25.67 -10.28 -20.23
N GLY A 258 -25.35 -11.28 -19.40
CA GLY A 258 -23.99 -11.52 -18.92
C GLY A 258 -23.03 -11.95 -20.03
N VAL A 259 -21.75 -12.05 -19.68
CA VAL A 259 -20.69 -12.52 -20.58
C VAL A 259 -20.18 -13.89 -20.14
N MET A 260 -19.61 -14.66 -21.06
CA MET A 260 -19.03 -15.97 -20.79
C MET A 260 -18.14 -15.96 -19.53
N HIS A 261 -18.48 -16.82 -18.57
CA HIS A 261 -17.75 -17.03 -17.33
C HIS A 261 -17.50 -18.52 -17.10
N GLY A 262 -16.22 -18.92 -17.07
CA GLY A 262 -15.81 -20.32 -16.96
C GLY A 262 -16.33 -21.02 -15.70
N GLY A 263 -16.58 -20.27 -14.62
CA GLY A 263 -17.11 -20.78 -13.35
C GLY A 263 -18.64 -20.90 -13.27
N HIS A 264 -19.36 -20.76 -14.39
CA HIS A 264 -20.83 -20.66 -14.47
C HIS A 264 -21.41 -19.42 -13.76
N GLN A 265 -22.73 -19.21 -13.89
CA GLN A 265 -23.43 -18.11 -13.24
C GLN A 265 -23.33 -18.19 -11.69
N LYS A 266 -23.14 -17.05 -11.05
CA LYS A 266 -23.16 -16.85 -9.59
C LYS A 266 -24.28 -15.91 -9.13
N ILE A 267 -24.85 -15.16 -10.07
CA ILE A 267 -25.98 -14.26 -9.91
C ILE A 267 -27.09 -14.78 -10.80
N ALA A 268 -28.23 -15.12 -10.20
CA ALA A 268 -29.33 -15.80 -10.91
C ALA A 268 -30.31 -14.84 -11.58
N SER A 269 -30.41 -13.59 -11.10
CA SER A 269 -31.32 -12.57 -11.63
C SER A 269 -30.90 -11.16 -11.22
N PHE A 270 -31.51 -10.14 -11.81
CA PHE A 270 -31.35 -8.73 -11.41
C PHE A 270 -31.96 -8.41 -10.04
N GLU A 271 -32.72 -9.34 -9.45
CA GLU A 271 -33.27 -9.24 -8.09
C GLU A 271 -32.36 -9.93 -7.05
N ASP A 272 -31.29 -10.61 -7.49
CA ASP A 272 -30.31 -11.20 -6.58
C ASP A 272 -29.68 -10.09 -5.72
N PRO A 273 -29.66 -10.22 -4.38
CA PRO A 273 -29.08 -9.20 -3.52
C PRO A 273 -27.63 -8.85 -3.86
N ALA A 274 -26.83 -9.81 -4.32
CA ALA A 274 -25.45 -9.53 -4.74
C ALA A 274 -25.41 -8.64 -5.98
N TYR A 275 -26.32 -8.84 -6.96
CA TYR A 275 -26.43 -7.97 -8.13
C TYR A 275 -26.80 -6.54 -7.73
N VAL A 276 -27.81 -6.42 -6.86
CA VAL A 276 -28.30 -5.12 -6.39
C VAL A 276 -27.21 -4.35 -5.66
N ASP A 277 -26.50 -5.01 -4.74
CA ASP A 277 -25.43 -4.37 -3.97
C ASP A 277 -24.22 -4.01 -4.88
N PHE A 278 -23.84 -4.90 -5.81
CA PHE A 278 -22.74 -4.63 -6.76
C PHE A 278 -23.06 -3.45 -7.66
N LEU A 279 -24.25 -3.42 -8.25
CA LEU A 279 -24.69 -2.34 -9.13
C LEU A 279 -24.79 -1.02 -8.36
N ALA A 280 -25.33 -1.02 -7.15
CA ALA A 280 -25.44 0.18 -6.32
C ALA A 280 -24.07 0.79 -6.04
N TRP A 281 -23.08 -0.04 -5.66
CA TRP A 281 -21.72 0.44 -5.46
C TRP A 281 -21.06 0.92 -6.76
N LEU A 282 -21.19 0.18 -7.86
CA LEU A 282 -20.63 0.55 -9.17
C LEU A 282 -21.18 1.90 -9.66
N GLN A 283 -22.48 2.14 -9.50
CA GLN A 283 -23.11 3.42 -9.83
C GLN A 283 -22.56 4.56 -8.98
N ARG A 284 -22.35 4.33 -7.68
CA ARG A 284 -21.76 5.31 -6.77
C ARG A 284 -20.31 5.64 -7.16
N TRP A 285 -19.49 4.60 -7.36
CA TRP A 285 -18.11 4.74 -7.78
C TRP A 285 -17.99 5.48 -9.11
N SER A 286 -18.76 5.07 -10.13
CA SER A 286 -18.83 5.72 -11.44
C SER A 286 -19.20 7.20 -11.34
N ALA A 287 -20.21 7.56 -10.53
CA ALA A 287 -20.60 8.95 -10.32
C ALA A 287 -19.45 9.79 -9.71
N CYS A 288 -18.65 9.20 -8.83
CA CYS A 288 -17.48 9.86 -8.26
C CYS A 288 -16.32 10.01 -9.24
N GLN A 289 -16.09 9.04 -10.13
CA GLN A 289 -15.06 9.15 -11.17
C GLN A 289 -15.37 10.26 -12.19
N GLN A 290 -16.66 10.57 -12.40
CA GLN A 290 -17.11 11.58 -13.35
C GLN A 290 -17.30 12.97 -12.73
N ALA A 291 -17.18 13.10 -11.41
CA ALA A 291 -17.33 14.37 -10.73
C ALA A 291 -16.13 15.29 -11.04
N PRO A 292 -16.32 16.61 -11.24
CA PRO A 292 -15.21 17.54 -11.32
C PRO A 292 -14.44 17.50 -9.99
N GLN A 293 -13.15 17.18 -10.06
CA GLN A 293 -12.21 17.31 -8.94
C GLN A 293 -11.90 18.79 -8.68
#